data_AF-A0A9E1RFU1-F1
#
_entry.id   AF-A0A9E1RFU1-F1
#
_cell.length_a   1.000
_cell.length_b   1.000
_cell.length_c   1.000
_cell.angle_alpha   90.00
_cell.angle_beta   90.00
_cell.angle_gamma   90.00
#
_symmetry.space_group_name_H-M   'P 1'
#
loop_
_entity.id
_entity.type
_entity.pdbx_description
1 polymer ?
#
loop_
_entity_poly.entity_id
_entity_poly.type
_entity_poly.pdbx_seq_one_letter_code
_entity_poly.pdbx_strand_id
1 'polypeptide(L)'
;MNDILGSSGTSSPINPIRKKELDNNWKAVAAKAVTDDEFKKVLSKDPLKVLEEHGLKIGPDIKIIFDETNQEYNAKVSSDASEESQAEAQWWTWRLKMIKEFGQELDRKVGTVAGFDEGCGNELS
;
A
#
# COMPACT_ATOMS: atom_id res chain seq x y z
N MET A 1 -22.00 -20.27 -25.85
CA MET A 1 -22.50 -18.89 -25.73
C MET A 1 -21.81 -18.32 -24.51
N ASN A 2 -20.83 -17.46 -24.73
CA ASN A 2 -20.07 -16.85 -23.63
C ASN A 2 -20.72 -15.50 -23.35
N ASP A 3 -21.69 -15.51 -22.44
CA ASP A 3 -22.22 -14.30 -21.83
C ASP A 3 -21.13 -13.71 -20.93
N ILE A 4 -20.24 -12.93 -21.57
CA ILE A 4 -19.45 -11.92 -20.90
C ILE A 4 -20.47 -10.89 -20.43
N LEU A 5 -21.02 -11.12 -19.24
CA LEU A 5 -21.70 -10.10 -18.46
C LEU A 5 -20.63 -9.07 -18.08
N GLY A 6 -20.35 -8.19 -19.04
CA GLY A 6 -19.81 -6.87 -18.79
C GLY A 6 -20.81 -6.17 -17.90
N SER A 7 -20.64 -6.37 -16.59
CA SER A 7 -21.30 -5.59 -15.57
C SER A 7 -20.83 -4.15 -15.77
N SER A 8 -21.60 -3.39 -16.55
CA SER A 8 -21.60 -1.94 -16.56
C SER A 8 -21.95 -1.50 -15.15
N GLY A 9 -20.93 -1.34 -14.31
CA GLY A 9 -21.16 -1.11 -12.89
C GLY A 9 -19.98 -0.58 -12.09
N THR A 10 -18.92 -0.06 -12.71
CA THR A 10 -17.90 0.72 -11.99
C THR A 10 -17.30 1.78 -12.90
N SER A 11 -18.03 2.85 -13.20
CA SER A 11 -17.32 4.10 -13.47
C SER A 11 -16.72 4.50 -12.13
N SER A 12 -15.49 4.07 -11.85
CA SER A 12 -14.74 4.65 -10.74
C SER A 12 -14.83 6.17 -10.93
N PRO A 13 -15.13 6.97 -9.88
CA PRO A 13 -15.27 8.42 -10.05
C PRO A 13 -13.97 9.08 -10.54
N ILE A 14 -12.84 8.37 -10.39
CA ILE A 14 -11.54 8.76 -10.91
C ILE A 14 -11.53 8.66 -12.43
N ASN A 15 -11.10 9.73 -13.11
CA ASN A 15 -10.80 9.73 -14.53
C ASN A 15 -10.08 8.45 -14.98
N PRO A 16 -10.57 7.75 -16.01
CA PRO A 16 -10.04 6.45 -16.43
C PRO A 16 -8.57 6.49 -16.86
N ILE A 17 -8.10 7.61 -17.42
CA ILE A 17 -6.69 7.77 -17.81
C ILE A 17 -5.83 7.82 -16.54
N ARG A 18 -6.22 8.70 -15.59
CA ARG A 18 -5.55 8.88 -14.32
C ARG A 18 -5.52 7.59 -13.50
N LYS A 19 -6.66 6.90 -13.40
CA LYS A 19 -6.78 5.61 -12.73
C LYS A 19 -5.84 4.57 -13.34
N LYS A 20 -5.78 4.48 -14.67
CA LYS A 20 -4.90 3.53 -15.36
C LYS A 20 -3.43 3.78 -15.04
N GLU A 21 -3.00 5.04 -14.99
CA GLU A 21 -1.63 5.40 -14.59
C GLU A 21 -1.35 4.99 -13.15
N LEU A 22 -2.25 5.33 -12.22
CA LEU A 22 -2.13 4.96 -10.80
C LEU A 22 -2.06 3.44 -10.61
N ASP A 23 -2.98 2.68 -11.22
CA ASP A 23 -2.98 1.22 -11.10
C ASP A 23 -1.76 0.57 -11.76
N ASN A 24 -1.27 1.10 -12.90
CA ASN A 24 -0.07 0.55 -13.55
C ASN A 24 1.19 0.79 -12.71
N ASN A 25 1.40 2.00 -12.22
CA ASN A 25 2.56 2.31 -11.40
C ASN A 25 2.50 1.57 -10.04
N TRP A 26 1.31 1.47 -9.45
CA TRP A 26 1.09 0.68 -8.24
C TRP A 26 1.43 -0.79 -8.44
N LYS A 27 1.00 -1.41 -9.55
CA LYS A 27 1.33 -2.81 -9.85
C LYS A 27 2.83 -3.06 -9.88
N ALA A 28 3.61 -2.13 -10.47
CA ALA A 28 5.07 -2.25 -10.50
C ALA A 28 5.67 -2.20 -9.10
N VAL A 29 5.22 -1.25 -8.27
CA VAL A 29 5.67 -1.12 -6.86
C VAL A 29 5.27 -2.35 -6.05
N ALA A 30 4.02 -2.79 -6.14
CA ALA A 30 3.51 -3.93 -5.40
C ALA A 30 4.21 -5.24 -5.81
N ALA A 31 4.43 -5.46 -7.10
CA ALA A 31 5.18 -6.62 -7.59
C ALA A 31 6.59 -6.64 -7.01
N LYS A 32 7.28 -5.49 -7.05
CA LYS A 32 8.62 -5.35 -6.48
C LYS A 32 8.61 -5.57 -4.96
N ALA A 33 7.64 -5.00 -4.24
CA ALA A 33 7.50 -5.18 -2.81
C ALA A 33 7.28 -6.65 -2.44
N VAL A 34 6.56 -7.44 -3.24
CA VAL A 34 6.36 -8.86 -2.95
C VAL A 34 7.64 -9.69 -3.16
N THR A 35 8.47 -9.33 -4.16
CA THR A 35 9.66 -10.11 -4.54
C THR A 35 10.97 -9.65 -3.91
N ASP A 36 11.04 -8.40 -3.44
CA ASP A 36 12.25 -7.75 -2.94
C ASP A 36 12.00 -7.20 -1.53
N ASP A 37 12.47 -7.94 -0.53
CA ASP A 37 12.26 -7.61 0.89
C ASP A 37 13.06 -6.35 1.32
N GLU A 38 14.19 -6.03 0.67
CA GLU A 38 14.91 -4.77 0.93
C GLU A 38 14.11 -3.58 0.43
N PHE A 39 13.57 -3.67 -0.79
CA PHE A 39 12.67 -2.67 -1.33
C PHE A 39 11.41 -2.53 -0.45
N LYS A 40 10.82 -3.65 -0.01
CA LYS A 40 9.67 -3.65 0.91
C LYS A 40 9.98 -2.89 2.20
N LYS A 41 11.18 -3.08 2.77
CA LYS A 41 11.64 -2.37 3.98
C LYS A 41 11.77 -0.86 3.77
N VAL A 42 12.26 -0.43 2.61
CA VAL A 42 12.37 1.00 2.27
C VAL A 42 10.97 1.59 2.04
N LEU A 43 10.12 0.88 1.30
CA LEU A 43 8.73 1.25 1.01
C LEU A 43 7.91 1.38 2.30
N SER A 44 8.07 0.49 3.29
CA SER A 44 7.34 0.58 4.56
C SER A 44 7.81 1.74 5.45
N LYS A 45 9.07 2.19 5.31
CA LYS A 45 9.64 3.27 6.11
C LYS A 45 9.27 4.66 5.58
N ASP A 46 9.31 4.84 4.27
CA ASP A 46 9.00 6.11 3.62
C ASP A 46 8.14 5.88 2.37
N PRO A 47 6.87 5.49 2.56
CA PRO A 47 6.01 5.07 1.45
C PRO A 47 5.79 6.19 0.44
N LEU A 48 5.60 7.42 0.90
CA LEU A 48 5.29 8.55 0.03
C LEU A 48 6.44 8.86 -0.92
N LYS A 49 7.66 8.88 -0.40
CA LYS A 49 8.86 9.13 -1.20
C LYS A 49 9.05 8.05 -2.27
N VAL A 50 8.96 6.77 -1.88
CA VAL A 50 9.16 5.66 -2.82
C VAL A 50 8.08 5.65 -3.90
N LEU A 51 6.81 5.86 -3.53
CA LEU A 51 5.71 5.93 -4.50
C LEU A 51 5.94 7.07 -5.51
N GLU A 52 6.38 8.24 -5.05
CA GLU A 52 6.69 9.37 -5.93
C GLU A 52 7.81 9.05 -6.93
N GLU A 53 8.89 8.40 -6.48
CA GLU A 53 9.99 7.94 -7.36
C GLU A 53 9.53 6.95 -8.42
N HIS A 54 8.49 6.18 -8.12
CA HIS A 54 7.83 5.25 -9.04
C HIS A 54 6.71 5.89 -9.88
N GLY A 55 6.59 7.22 -9.87
CA GLY A 55 5.63 7.97 -10.68
C GLY A 55 4.22 8.00 -10.11
N LEU A 56 4.01 7.53 -8.88
CA LEU A 56 2.76 7.70 -8.15
C LEU A 56 2.79 9.03 -7.42
N LYS A 57 2.23 10.05 -8.06
CA LYS A 57 2.14 11.41 -7.50
C LYS A 57 0.75 11.66 -6.96
N ILE A 58 0.68 12.18 -5.74
CA ILE A 58 -0.57 12.55 -5.09
C ILE A 58 -1.19 13.74 -5.84
N GLY A 59 -2.50 13.69 -6.07
CA GLY A 59 -3.24 14.80 -6.66
C GLY A 59 -3.11 16.08 -5.83
N PRO A 60 -3.10 17.26 -6.46
CA PRO A 60 -2.81 18.54 -5.79
C PRO A 60 -3.80 18.88 -4.66
N ASP A 61 -5.05 18.43 -4.78
CA ASP A 61 -6.11 18.68 -3.80
C ASP A 61 -6.13 17.66 -2.65
N ILE A 62 -5.28 16.64 -2.71
CA ILE A 62 -5.22 15.55 -1.73
C ILE A 62 -4.12 15.83 -0.71
N LYS A 63 -4.49 15.83 0.57
CA LYS A 63 -3.56 15.96 1.69
C LYS A 63 -3.34 14.62 2.36
N ILE A 64 -2.09 14.21 2.50
CA ILE A 64 -1.75 13.03 3.31
C ILE A 64 -1.57 13.47 4.76
N ILE A 65 -2.25 12.76 5.65
CA ILE A 65 -2.19 12.97 7.09
C ILE A 65 -1.69 11.68 7.72
N PHE A 66 -0.66 11.77 8.55
CA PHE A 66 -0.22 10.65 9.36
C PHE A 66 -1.05 10.59 10.65
N ASP A 67 -1.74 9.48 10.85
CA ASP A 67 -2.48 9.17 12.08
C ASP A 67 -1.52 8.53 13.08
N GLU A 68 -1.10 9.28 14.09
CA GLU A 68 -0.14 8.81 15.09
C GLU A 68 -0.73 7.70 15.98
N THR A 69 -2.05 7.66 16.16
CA THR A 69 -2.70 6.65 17.02
C THR A 69 -2.63 5.27 16.40
N ASN A 70 -2.94 5.17 15.11
CA ASN A 70 -2.94 3.93 14.36
C ASN A 70 -1.64 3.71 13.58
N GLN A 71 -0.70 4.67 13.61
CA GLN A 71 0.55 4.65 12.84
C GLN A 71 0.28 4.37 11.36
N GLU A 72 -0.64 5.12 10.75
CA GLU A 72 -1.08 4.92 9.36
C GLU A 72 -1.21 6.25 8.60
N TYR A 73 -1.02 6.21 7.28
CA TYR A 73 -1.27 7.37 6.42
C TYR A 73 -2.68 7.34 5.87
N ASN A 74 -3.40 8.45 6.01
CA ASN A 74 -4.72 8.66 5.47
C ASN A 74 -4.70 9.85 4.49
N ALA A 75 -5.22 9.64 3.29
CA ALA A 75 -5.39 10.70 2.32
C ALA A 75 -6.77 11.35 2.50
N LYS A 76 -6.79 12.68 2.69
CA LYS A 76 -8.01 13.46 2.86
C LYS A 76 -8.09 14.58 1.83
N VAL A 77 -9.32 14.88 1.43
CA VAL A 77 -9.68 16.05 0.62
C VAL A 77 -10.72 16.87 1.39
N SER A 78 -10.96 18.10 0.96
CA SER A 78 -12.07 18.90 1.48
C SER A 78 -13.41 18.19 1.28
N SER A 79 -14.37 18.43 2.19
CA SER A 79 -15.75 17.92 2.07
C SER A 79 -16.42 18.33 0.76
N ASP A 80 -16.08 19.51 0.25
CA ASP A 80 -16.59 20.11 -0.97
C ASP A 80 -15.79 19.70 -2.22
N ALA A 81 -14.81 18.80 -2.08
CA ALA A 81 -14.03 18.29 -3.20
C ALA A 81 -14.89 17.40 -4.11
N SER A 82 -14.53 17.34 -5.39
CA SER A 82 -15.23 16.53 -6.38
C SER A 82 -15.16 15.04 -6.03
N GLU A 83 -16.16 14.27 -6.46
CA GLU A 83 -16.21 12.81 -6.29
C GLU A 83 -14.95 12.11 -6.82
N GLU A 84 -14.36 12.65 -7.90
CA GLU A 84 -13.06 12.22 -8.44
C GLU A 84 -11.93 12.32 -7.39
N SER A 85 -11.73 13.49 -6.79
CA SER A 85 -10.69 13.72 -5.80
C SER A 85 -10.92 12.91 -4.53
N GLN A 86 -12.18 12.76 -4.11
CA GLN A 86 -12.56 11.90 -2.98
C GLN A 86 -12.22 10.43 -3.27
N ALA A 87 -12.51 9.95 -4.49
CA ALA A 87 -12.19 8.59 -4.88
C ALA A 87 -10.67 8.36 -5.01
N GLU A 88 -9.91 9.33 -5.54
CA GLU A 88 -8.45 9.23 -5.59
C GLU A 88 -7.86 9.23 -4.15
N ALA A 89 -8.38 10.05 -3.24
CA ALA A 89 -7.97 10.04 -1.83
C ALA A 89 -8.27 8.69 -1.14
N GLN A 90 -9.44 8.10 -1.40
CA GLN A 90 -9.73 6.74 -0.93
C GLN A 90 -8.75 5.73 -1.52
N TRP A 91 -8.47 5.80 -2.83
CA TRP A 91 -7.50 4.93 -3.50
C TRP A 91 -6.13 5.00 -2.81
N TRP A 92 -5.63 6.22 -2.53
CA TRP A 92 -4.38 6.44 -1.82
C TRP A 92 -4.40 5.85 -0.40
N THR A 93 -5.46 6.11 0.37
CA THR A 93 -5.61 5.61 1.74
C THR A 93 -5.52 4.08 1.77
N TRP A 94 -6.20 3.39 0.86
CA TRP A 94 -6.16 1.93 0.79
C TRP A 94 -4.77 1.39 0.44
N ARG A 95 -4.04 2.03 -0.49
CA ARG A 95 -2.69 1.58 -0.88
C ARG A 95 -1.67 1.82 0.23
N LEU A 96 -1.77 2.95 0.93
CA LEU A 96 -0.91 3.25 2.06
C LEU A 96 -1.12 2.27 3.22
N LYS A 97 -2.37 1.86 3.47
CA LYS A 97 -2.68 0.78 4.43
C LYS A 97 -2.05 -0.55 4.01
N MET A 98 -2.12 -0.91 2.74
CA MET A 98 -1.50 -2.13 2.22
C MET A 98 0.04 -2.11 2.37
N ILE A 99 0.69 -0.98 2.14
CA ILE A 99 2.15 -0.84 2.35
C ILE A 99 2.53 -1.07 3.81
N LYS A 100 1.73 -0.55 4.74
CA LYS A 100 1.92 -0.82 6.17
C LYS A 100 1.83 -2.32 6.45
N GLU A 101 0.87 -3.02 5.86
CA GLU A 101 0.75 -4.48 5.99
C GLU A 101 1.97 -5.21 5.40
N PHE A 102 2.55 -4.73 4.30
CA PHE A 102 3.82 -5.28 3.80
C PHE A 102 4.95 -5.15 4.84
N GLY A 103 5.06 -4.00 5.51
CA GLY A 103 6.02 -3.80 6.58
C GLY A 103 5.81 -4.77 7.75
N GLN A 104 4.56 -4.97 8.16
CA GLN A 104 4.21 -5.92 9.24
C GLN A 104 4.45 -7.38 8.83
N GLU A 105 4.18 -7.74 7.58
CA GLU A 105 4.50 -9.07 7.05
C GLU A 105 6.02 -9.32 7.09
N LEU A 106 6.81 -8.33 6.67
CA LEU A 106 8.26 -8.41 6.71
C LEU A 106 8.77 -8.61 8.13
N ASP A 107 8.27 -7.83 9.08
CA ASP A 107 8.62 -7.94 10.50
C ASP A 107 8.28 -9.33 11.06
N ARG A 108 7.10 -9.88 10.72
CA ARG A 108 6.70 -11.24 11.12
C ARG A 108 7.62 -12.31 10.52
N LYS A 109 8.02 -12.18 9.25
CA LYS A 109 8.97 -13.11 8.60
C LYS A 109 10.33 -13.11 9.31
N VAL A 110 10.84 -11.93 9.68
CA VAL A 110 12.10 -11.79 10.41
C VAL A 110 11.97 -12.25 11.87
N GLY A 111 10.85 -11.99 12.53
CA GLY A 111 10.58 -12.46 13.89
C GLY A 111 10.50 -13.99 14.01
N THR A 112 10.16 -14.69 12.92
CA THR A 112 10.09 -16.16 12.90
C THR A 112 11.49 -16.82 12.82
N VAL A 113 12.55 -16.11 12.40
CA VAL A 113 13.93 -16.66 12.42
C VAL A 113 14.63 -16.49 13.78
N ALA A 114 14.03 -15.78 14.74
CA ALA A 114 14.55 -15.61 16.10
C ALA A 114 13.97 -16.61 17.12
N GLY A 115 13.36 -17.71 16.66
CA GLY A 115 12.64 -18.68 17.49
C GLY A 115 13.03 -20.14 17.25
N PHE A 116 14.28 -20.42 16.85
CA PHE A 116 14.83 -21.78 16.83
C PHE A 116 16.29 -21.75 17.34
N ASP A 117 16.44 -21.54 18.65
CA ASP A 117 17.53 -22.15 19.42
C ASP A 117 16.86 -23.08 20.43
N GLU A 118 16.39 -24.21 19.90
CA GLU A 118 15.87 -25.32 20.71
C GLU A 118 17.08 -25.96 21.39
N GLY A 119 17.06 -25.92 22.73
CA GLY A 119 18.21 -26.17 23.58
C GLY A 119 18.96 -27.48 23.30
N CYS A 120 20.27 -27.38 23.18
CA CYS A 120 21.17 -28.51 23.35
C CYS A 120 22.16 -28.17 24.48
N GLY A 121 21.98 -28.82 25.63
CA GLY A 121 22.83 -28.59 26.80
C GLY A 121 22.26 -29.22 28.07
N ASN A 122 22.16 -30.55 28.06
CA ASN A 122 21.87 -31.39 29.22
C ASN A 122 22.89 -31.14 30.35
N GLU A 123 22.49 -30.47 31.43
CA GLU A 123 23.18 -30.52 32.72
C GLU A 123 22.16 -30.89 33.81
N LEU A 124 21.95 -32.20 33.96
CA LEU A 124 21.43 -32.78 35.19
C LEU A 124 22.46 -33.82 35.66
N SER A 125 23.07 -33.47 36.80
CA SER A 125 23.76 -34.32 37.79
C SER A 125 25.13 -34.91 37.45
#